data_AF-A0A4Y7Q8A7-F1
#
_entry.id   AF-A0A4Y7Q8A7-F1
#
_cell.length_a   1.000
_cell.length_b   1.000
_cell.length_c   1.000
_cell.angle_alpha   90.00
_cell.angle_beta   90.00
_cell.angle_gamma   90.00
#
_symmetry.space_group_name_H-M   'P 1'
#
loop_
_entity.id
_entity.type
_entity.pdbx_description
1 polymer ?
#
loop_
_entity_poly.entity_id
_entity_poly.type
_entity_poly.pdbx_seq_one_letter_code
_entity_poly.pdbx_strand_id
1 'polypeptide(L)'
;MFLPIHAAGIYNADGSVSVSLADIAVSSYTPSLSALLNNSQKKEKKSAFKLLAVIQPNAPGANPLPGTNEELKALQKYAPASLIHILRGPDATTAMVLSRVEECSWIHLACHGVQNESDPMKSGLLLQDGQLNLSTIIQK
;
A
#
# COMPACT_ATOMS: atom_id res chain seq x y z
N MET A 1 7.42 -16.01 -12.24
CA MET A 1 6.50 -16.62 -11.26
C MET A 1 6.86 -16.10 -9.88
N PHE A 2 5.94 -15.42 -9.20
CA PHE A 2 6.11 -14.97 -7.82
C PHE A 2 5.59 -16.08 -6.90
N LEU A 3 6.47 -16.68 -6.08
CA LEU A 3 6.04 -17.65 -5.06
C LEU A 3 5.80 -16.91 -3.74
N PRO A 4 4.62 -17.05 -3.11
CA PRO A 4 4.34 -16.43 -1.82
C PRO A 4 5.05 -17.20 -0.71
N ILE A 5 6.37 -17.08 -0.60
CA ILE A 5 7.17 -17.81 0.39
C ILE A 5 6.65 -17.55 1.81
N HIS A 6 6.20 -16.33 2.12
CA HIS A 6 5.60 -15.95 3.41
C HIS A 6 4.35 -16.77 3.76
N ALA A 7 3.72 -17.40 2.78
CA ALA A 7 2.58 -18.31 2.93
C ALA A 7 2.97 -19.78 2.73
N ALA A 8 4.26 -20.15 2.81
CA ALA A 8 4.64 -21.55 2.78
C ALA A 8 4.25 -22.23 4.10
N GLY A 9 3.76 -23.46 4.01
CA GLY A 9 3.32 -24.25 5.15
C GLY A 9 2.96 -25.68 4.75
N ILE A 10 2.73 -26.52 5.74
CA ILE A 10 2.22 -27.88 5.56
C ILE A 10 0.70 -27.80 5.66
N TYR A 11 0.06 -27.68 4.50
CA TYR A 11 -1.39 -27.60 4.35
C TYR A 11 -1.97 -29.01 4.14
N ASN A 12 -2.94 -29.38 4.97
CA ASN A 12 -3.69 -30.61 4.83
C ASN A 12 -4.81 -30.44 3.79
N ALA A 13 -5.30 -31.56 3.26
CA ALA A 13 -6.37 -31.56 2.25
C ALA A 13 -7.70 -30.97 2.76
N ASP A 14 -7.91 -30.94 4.08
CA ASP A 14 -9.07 -30.34 4.74
C ASP A 14 -8.95 -28.81 4.94
N GLY A 15 -7.85 -28.21 4.49
CA GLY A 15 -7.57 -26.77 4.64
C GLY A 15 -6.96 -26.39 5.99
N SER A 16 -6.75 -27.35 6.91
CA SER A 16 -6.00 -27.08 8.13
C SER A 16 -4.50 -26.92 7.83
N VAL A 17 -3.81 -26.11 8.63
CA VAL A 17 -2.36 -25.95 8.55
C VAL A 17 -1.71 -26.53 9.80
N SER A 18 -0.73 -27.41 9.62
CA SER A 18 0.03 -27.95 10.75
C SER A 18 1.06 -26.95 11.26
N VAL A 19 1.77 -26.31 10.34
CA VAL A 19 2.76 -25.26 10.60
C VAL A 19 2.91 -24.43 9.33
N SER A 20 3.03 -23.13 9.49
CA SER A 20 3.28 -22.18 8.41
C SER A 20 4.45 -21.27 8.77
N LEU A 21 5.03 -20.61 7.77
CA LEU A 21 6.09 -19.63 8.02
C LEU A 21 5.61 -18.46 8.88
N ALA A 22 4.33 -18.10 8.83
CA ALA A 22 3.75 -17.06 9.67
C ALA A 22 3.76 -17.41 11.17
N ASP A 23 3.81 -18.70 11.52
CA ASP A 23 3.86 -19.15 12.92
C ASP A 23 5.26 -18.99 13.54
N ILE A 24 6.31 -18.93 12.71
CA ILE A 24 7.71 -19.00 13.16
C ILE A 24 8.56 -17.80 12.73
N ALA A 25 8.12 -17.00 11.76
CA ALA A 25 8.89 -15.88 11.24
C ALA A 25 8.02 -14.71 10.76
N VAL A 26 8.48 -13.49 11.01
CA VAL A 26 7.96 -12.28 10.37
C VAL A 26 8.70 -12.09 9.05
N SER A 27 7.99 -12.30 7.94
CA SER A 27 8.59 -12.25 6.59
C SER A 27 8.55 -10.83 6.01
N SER A 28 9.64 -10.42 5.36
CA SER A 28 9.70 -9.22 4.53
C SER A 28 10.52 -9.49 3.27
N TYR A 29 10.28 -8.71 2.20
CA TYR A 29 10.93 -8.87 0.91
C TYR A 29 11.64 -7.59 0.51
N THR A 30 12.79 -7.74 -0.16
CA THR A 30 13.53 -6.65 -0.80
C THR A 30 13.78 -7.02 -2.26
N PRO A 31 13.67 -6.07 -3.21
CA PRO A 31 13.91 -6.35 -4.62
C PRO A 31 15.37 -6.68 -4.93
N SER A 32 16.31 -6.25 -4.08
CA SER A 32 17.74 -6.57 -4.22
C SER A 32 18.49 -6.47 -2.90
N LEU A 33 19.67 -7.08 -2.82
CA LEU A 33 20.58 -6.92 -1.70
C LEU A 33 21.03 -5.46 -1.54
N SER A 34 21.30 -4.76 -2.65
CA SER A 34 21.69 -3.35 -2.63
C SER A 34 20.60 -2.46 -2.03
N ALA A 35 19.32 -2.70 -2.33
CA ALA A 35 18.21 -1.96 -1.73
C ALA A 35 18.15 -2.14 -0.21
N LEU A 36 18.43 -3.35 0.28
CA LEU A 36 18.49 -3.64 1.72
C LEU A 36 19.66 -2.92 2.39
N LEU A 37 20.87 -3.05 1.84
CA LEU A 37 22.08 -2.44 2.39
C LEU A 37 22.01 -0.92 2.42
N ASN A 38 21.50 -0.30 1.34
CA ASN A 38 21.34 1.15 1.26
C ASN A 38 20.32 1.69 2.28
N ASN A 39 19.29 0.91 2.63
CA ASN A 39 18.32 1.30 3.64
C ASN A 39 18.90 1.24 5.06
N SER A 40 19.68 0.19 5.37
CA SER A 40 20.31 0.02 6.69
C SER A 40 21.32 1.13 7.05
N GLN A 41 21.86 1.84 6.06
CA GLN A 41 22.79 2.95 6.28
C GLN A 41 22.08 4.30 6.55
N LYS A 42 20.78 4.43 6.24
CA LYS A 42 20.03 5.64 6.58
C LYS A 42 19.69 5.61 8.07
N LYS A 43 20.30 6.51 8.86
CA LYS A 43 19.84 6.76 10.24
C LYS A 43 18.37 7.18 10.18
N GLU A 44 17.49 6.38 10.77
CA GLU A 44 16.08 6.76 10.91
C GLU A 44 15.97 8.05 11.72
N LYS A 45 15.68 9.16 11.05
CA LYS A 45 15.05 10.28 11.73
C LYS A 45 13.66 9.79 12.10
N LYS A 46 13.39 9.62 13.40
CA LYS A 46 12.02 9.36 13.89
C LYS A 46 11.15 10.56 13.50
N SER A 47 10.55 10.48 12.32
CA SER A 47 9.55 11.46 11.88
C SER A 47 8.32 11.30 12.79
N ALA A 48 7.71 12.43 13.16
CA ALA A 48 6.44 12.39 13.87
C ALA A 48 5.39 11.72 12.99
N PHE A 49 4.58 10.84 13.58
CA PHE A 49 3.54 10.12 12.86
C PHE A 49 2.55 11.10 12.20
N LYS A 50 2.42 10.98 10.88
CA LYS A 50 1.41 11.61 10.03
C LYS A 50 1.00 10.61 8.94
N LEU A 51 -0.30 10.39 8.80
CA LEU A 51 -0.91 9.42 7.91
C LEU A 51 -1.68 10.13 6.79
N LEU A 52 -1.38 9.78 5.55
CA LEU A 52 -2.23 10.07 4.40
C LEU A 52 -3.12 8.85 4.10
N ALA A 53 -4.43 9.00 4.16
CA ALA A 53 -5.41 7.99 3.79
C ALA A 53 -6.05 8.36 2.44
N VAL A 54 -5.74 7.60 1.40
CA VAL A 54 -6.32 7.73 0.06
C VAL A 54 -7.40 6.66 -0.11
N ILE A 55 -8.65 7.09 -0.23
CA ILE A 55 -9.83 6.22 -0.21
C ILE A 55 -10.61 6.41 -1.51
N GLN A 56 -10.47 5.48 -2.45
CA GLN A 56 -11.13 5.57 -3.75
C GLN A 56 -12.15 4.43 -3.93
N PRO A 57 -13.40 4.60 -3.44
CA PRO A 57 -14.44 3.58 -3.57
C PRO A 57 -15.01 3.48 -4.97
N ASN A 58 -14.97 4.55 -5.79
CA ASN A 58 -15.64 4.62 -7.08
C ASN A 58 -14.71 5.21 -8.15
N ALA A 59 -13.60 4.52 -8.42
CA ALA A 59 -12.69 4.93 -9.49
C ALA A 59 -13.41 4.88 -10.86
N PRO A 60 -13.29 5.93 -11.70
CA PRO A 60 -13.88 5.91 -13.03
C PRO A 60 -13.40 4.71 -13.86
N GLY A 61 -14.34 3.99 -14.49
CA GLY A 61 -14.03 2.83 -15.33
C GLY A 61 -13.75 1.52 -14.57
N ALA A 62 -13.87 1.49 -13.24
CA ALA A 62 -13.70 0.29 -12.42
C ALA A 62 -14.96 -0.04 -11.61
N ASN A 63 -15.08 -1.28 -11.15
CA ASN A 63 -16.16 -1.70 -10.26
C ASN A 63 -16.06 -1.01 -8.88
N PRO A 64 -17.17 -0.70 -8.21
CA PRO A 64 -17.12 -0.11 -6.87
C PRO A 64 -16.41 -0.99 -5.83
N LEU A 65 -15.63 -0.36 -4.95
CA LEU A 65 -15.00 -0.97 -3.76
C LEU A 65 -15.58 -0.33 -2.49
N PRO A 66 -16.82 -0.68 -2.09
CA PRO A 66 -17.45 -0.05 -0.91
C PRO A 66 -16.69 -0.32 0.39
N GLY A 67 -15.92 -1.42 0.46
CA GLY A 67 -15.08 -1.79 1.60
C GLY A 67 -14.01 -0.76 1.97
N THR A 68 -13.57 0.08 1.02
CA THR A 68 -12.58 1.14 1.32
C THR A 68 -13.13 2.18 2.29
N ASN A 69 -14.47 2.33 2.37
CA ASN A 69 -15.10 3.18 3.37
C ASN A 69 -15.07 2.57 4.77
N GLU A 70 -15.13 1.24 4.88
CA GLU A 70 -14.98 0.55 6.17
C GLU A 70 -13.52 0.59 6.64
N GLU A 71 -12.55 0.48 5.71
CA GLU A 71 -11.14 0.73 6.00
C GLU A 71 -10.92 2.14 6.56
N LEU A 72 -11.53 3.17 5.96
CA LEU A 72 -11.44 4.54 6.46
C LEU A 72 -11.97 4.66 7.89
N LYS A 73 -13.12 4.06 8.20
CA LYS A 73 -13.67 4.06 9.56
C LYS A 73 -12.71 3.40 10.55
N ALA A 74 -12.07 2.30 10.15
CA ALA A 74 -11.07 1.64 10.96
C ALA A 74 -9.85 2.54 11.19
N LEU A 75 -9.32 3.21 10.16
CA LEU A 75 -8.21 4.16 10.31
C LEU A 75 -8.53 5.29 11.28
N GLN A 76 -9.73 5.88 11.16
CA GLN A 76 -10.18 6.97 12.04
C GLN A 76 -10.33 6.55 13.51
N LYS A 77 -10.47 5.24 13.79
CA LYS A 77 -10.49 4.71 15.16
C LYS A 77 -9.10 4.71 15.81
N TYR A 78 -8.04 4.54 15.03
CA TYR A 78 -6.68 4.34 15.54
C TYR A 78 -5.75 5.55 15.31
N ALA A 79 -5.98 6.33 14.26
CA ALA A 79 -5.20 7.53 13.96
C ALA A 79 -5.85 8.77 14.58
N PRO A 80 -5.11 9.62 15.33
CA PRO A 80 -5.63 10.89 15.80
C PRO A 80 -6.09 11.77 14.65
N ALA A 81 -7.23 12.45 14.82
CA ALA A 81 -7.81 13.31 13.78
C ALA A 81 -6.85 14.42 13.30
N SER A 82 -5.94 14.88 14.17
CA SER A 82 -4.92 15.89 13.84
C SER A 82 -3.74 15.35 13.03
N LEU A 83 -3.60 14.03 12.91
CA LEU A 83 -2.47 13.36 12.26
C LEU A 83 -2.89 12.57 11.03
N ILE A 84 -4.18 12.57 10.66
CA ILE A 84 -4.70 11.90 9.45
C ILE A 84 -5.17 12.93 8.42
N HIS A 85 -4.61 12.85 7.22
CA HIS A 85 -5.08 13.57 6.04
C HIS A 85 -5.85 12.60 5.16
N ILE A 86 -7.10 12.94 4.82
CA ILE A 86 -7.99 12.07 4.06
C ILE A 86 -8.22 12.67 2.67
N LEU A 87 -7.91 11.90 1.63
CA LEU A 87 -8.31 12.17 0.25
C LEU A 87 -9.29 11.08 -0.17
N ARG A 88 -10.55 11.44 -0.43
CA ARG A 88 -11.61 10.46 -0.70
C ARG A 88 -12.35 10.75 -2.00
N GLY A 89 -12.61 9.71 -2.78
CA GLY A 89 -13.41 9.80 -4.00
C GLY A 89 -12.89 10.90 -4.94
N PRO A 90 -13.69 11.94 -5.23
CA PRO A 90 -13.28 13.06 -6.09
C PRO A 90 -11.96 13.75 -5.69
N ASP A 91 -11.62 13.78 -4.40
CA ASP A 91 -10.40 14.44 -3.92
C ASP A 91 -9.14 13.58 -4.07
N ALA A 92 -9.31 12.28 -4.31
CA ALA A 92 -8.21 11.33 -4.49
C ALA A 92 -7.67 11.40 -5.93
N THR A 93 -7.13 12.56 -6.34
CA THR A 93 -6.47 12.77 -7.63
C THR A 93 -4.96 12.50 -7.54
N THR A 94 -4.33 12.18 -8.67
CA THR A 94 -2.88 11.97 -8.76
C THR A 94 -2.08 13.13 -8.18
N ALA A 95 -2.44 14.37 -8.55
CA ALA A 95 -1.76 15.58 -8.09
C ALA A 95 -1.90 15.79 -6.57
N MET A 96 -3.11 15.61 -6.03
CA MET A 96 -3.36 15.77 -4.59
C MET A 96 -2.62 14.71 -3.78
N VAL A 97 -2.65 13.45 -4.21
CA VAL A 97 -1.91 12.36 -3.54
C VAL A 97 -0.41 12.67 -3.53
N LEU A 98 0.18 12.99 -4.69
CA LEU A 98 1.61 13.26 -4.80
C LEU A 98 2.06 14.47 -3.99
N SER A 99 1.22 15.50 -3.86
CA SER A 99 1.53 16.68 -3.03
C SER A 99 1.63 16.36 -1.54
N ARG A 100 0.96 15.30 -1.08
CA ARG A 100 0.86 14.94 0.34
C ARG A 100 1.80 13.83 0.78
N VAL A 101 2.26 13.01 -0.16
CA VAL A 101 3.20 11.90 0.11
C VAL A 101 4.47 12.40 0.81
N GLU A 102 5.03 13.54 0.37
CA GLU A 102 6.26 14.11 0.96
C GLU A 102 6.04 14.69 2.38
N GLU A 103 4.80 15.06 2.72
CA GLU A 103 4.45 15.66 4.02
C GLU A 103 4.13 14.61 5.10
N CYS A 104 3.88 13.36 4.69
CA CYS A 104 3.37 12.29 5.54
C CYS A 104 4.40 11.18 5.70
N SER A 105 4.52 10.67 6.92
CA SER A 105 5.41 9.52 7.23
C SER A 105 4.80 8.16 6.85
N TRP A 106 3.47 8.10 6.69
CA TRP A 106 2.70 6.90 6.39
C TRP A 106 1.68 7.22 5.31
N ILE A 107 1.42 6.25 4.44
CA ILE A 107 0.34 6.30 3.45
C ILE A 107 -0.45 5.00 3.47
N HIS A 108 -1.78 5.13 3.50
CA HIS A 108 -2.75 4.05 3.29
C HIS A 108 -3.47 4.29 1.97
N LEU A 109 -3.46 3.30 1.08
CA LEU A 109 -4.05 3.36 -0.26
C LEU A 109 -5.15 2.32 -0.37
N ALA A 110 -6.41 2.73 -0.25
CA ALA A 110 -7.58 1.88 -0.41
C ALA A 110 -8.23 2.17 -1.77
N CYS A 111 -7.78 1.46 -2.81
CA CYS A 111 -8.15 1.69 -4.21
C CYS A 111 -7.88 0.44 -5.07
N HIS A 112 -8.18 0.49 -6.37
CA HIS A 112 -7.82 -0.58 -7.30
C HIS A 112 -6.34 -0.53 -7.66
N GLY A 113 -5.66 -1.68 -7.59
CA GLY A 113 -4.34 -1.88 -8.16
C GLY A 113 -4.42 -2.40 -9.60
N VAL A 114 -3.55 -1.89 -10.47
CA VAL A 114 -3.36 -2.34 -11.85
C VAL A 114 -1.95 -2.88 -11.99
N GLN A 115 -1.83 -4.12 -12.47
CA GLN A 115 -0.54 -4.75 -12.72
C GLN A 115 -0.23 -4.76 -14.21
N ASN A 116 1.00 -4.41 -14.56
CA ASN A 116 1.54 -4.54 -15.91
C ASN A 116 2.72 -5.52 -15.88
N GLU A 117 2.49 -6.73 -16.39
CA GLU A 117 3.49 -7.81 -16.36
C GLU A 117 4.68 -7.55 -17.29
N SER A 118 4.44 -6.82 -18.40
CA SER A 118 5.47 -6.51 -19.39
C SER A 118 6.41 -5.39 -18.95
N ASP A 119 5.89 -4.44 -18.17
CA ASP A 119 6.62 -3.30 -17.64
C ASP A 119 6.10 -2.98 -16.23
N PRO A 120 6.70 -3.58 -15.18
CA PRO A 120 6.23 -3.43 -13.81
C PRO A 120 6.16 -1.98 -13.32
N MET A 121 6.99 -1.07 -13.87
CA MET A 121 6.99 0.35 -13.52
C MET A 121 5.75 1.11 -14.04
N LYS A 122 5.06 0.54 -15.03
CA LYS A 122 3.74 0.99 -15.52
C LYS A 122 2.56 0.36 -14.78
N SER A 123 2.81 -0.48 -13.77
CA SER A 123 1.76 -0.83 -12.80
C SER A 123 1.37 0.42 -12.01
N GLY A 124 0.22 0.41 -11.36
CA GLY A 124 -0.25 1.60 -10.66
C GLY A 124 -1.54 1.42 -9.88
N LEU A 125 -2.09 2.54 -9.44
CA LEU A 125 -3.28 2.62 -8.61
C LEU A 125 -4.32 3.50 -9.30
N LEU A 126 -5.57 3.03 -9.40
CA LEU A 126 -6.65 3.82 -10.00
C LEU A 126 -7.17 4.84 -8.99
N LEU A 127 -7.03 6.10 -9.38
CA LEU A 127 -7.45 7.29 -8.67
C LEU A 127 -8.60 7.97 -9.43
N GLN A 128 -9.03 9.14 -8.96
CA GLN A 128 -10.15 9.86 -9.57
C GLN A 128 -9.90 10.26 -11.03
N ASP A 129 -8.68 10.65 -11.36
CA ASP A 129 -8.26 11.23 -12.64
C ASP A 129 -7.46 10.24 -13.51
N GLY A 130 -7.41 8.96 -13.11
CA GLY A 130 -6.74 7.91 -13.86
C GLY A 130 -5.76 7.11 -13.01
N GLN A 131 -4.75 6.53 -13.66
CA GLN A 131 -3.78 5.65 -13.02
C GLN A 131 -2.56 6.43 -12.50
N LEU A 132 -2.28 6.31 -11.20
CA LEU A 132 -1.01 6.71 -10.61
C LEU A 132 0.02 5.60 -10.77
N ASN A 133 1.01 5.80 -11.64
CA ASN A 133 2.04 4.79 -11.94
C ASN A 133 3.08 4.66 -10.82
N LEU A 134 3.58 3.43 -10.62
CA LEU A 134 4.66 3.15 -9.66
C LEU A 134 5.93 3.97 -9.96
N SER A 135 6.26 4.17 -11.25
CA SER A 135 7.39 5.02 -11.66
C SER A 135 7.31 6.44 -11.07
N THR A 136 6.10 6.98 -10.92
CA THR A 136 5.86 8.32 -10.38
C THR A 136 5.97 8.33 -8.86
N ILE A 137 5.48 7.26 -8.21
CA ILE A 137 5.53 7.13 -6.75
C ILE A 137 6.97 7.01 -6.25
N ILE A 138 7.81 6.21 -6.92
CA ILE A 138 9.19 5.93 -6.48
C ILE A 138 10.11 7.16 -6.61
N GLN A 139 9.71 8.17 -7.38
CA GLN A 139 10.45 9.43 -7.52
C GLN A 139 10.14 10.46 -6.42
N LYS A 140 9.16 10.18 -5.55
CA LYS A 140 8.82 10.99 -4.38
C LYS A 140 9.59 10.51 -3.16
#